data_AF-R9HQS0-F1
#
_entry.id   AF-R9HQS0-F1
#
_cell.length_a   1.000
_cell.length_b   1.000
_cell.length_c   1.000
_cell.angle_alpha   90.00
_cell.angle_beta   90.00
_cell.angle_gamma   90.00
#
_symmetry.space_group_name_H-M   'P 1'
#
loop_
_entity.id
_entity.type
_entity.pdbx_description
1 polymer ?
#
loop_
_entity_poly.entity_id
_entity_poly.type
_entity_poly.pdbx_seq_one_letter_code
_entity_poly.pdbx_strand_id
1 'polypeptide(L)'
;MLSEMQTYNRQIIIWLSITIVVMFVLPFVVARLASECSGMALCMMLFFIINPIYSIILGFNCGKNIRQMWNLPLVSSIAFLAGTWLFFDIKEVWFLVYAAVYLVIGLTAMGISRYIKKANKSFPFSDAPNTAVITCAHIVDDKEPILFVSHDIEDGMWQFLCGREHSDNEAKIVSLKYVFELDPTIGLLKDLPCGYCAERESLNDKWKIYRQ
;
A
#
# COMPACT_ATOMS: atom_id res chain seq x y z
N MET A 1 11.24 17.00 9.33
CA MET A 1 12.55 16.30 9.39
C MET A 1 12.87 15.71 10.78
N LEU A 2 13.15 16.50 11.83
CA LEU A 2 13.46 15.94 13.17
C LEU A 2 12.29 15.16 13.79
N SER A 3 11.06 15.68 13.71
CA SER A 3 9.83 15.02 14.18
C SER A 3 9.53 13.71 13.43
N GLU A 4 9.77 13.69 12.12
CA GLU A 4 9.55 12.51 11.27
C GLU A 4 10.59 11.42 11.55
N MET A 5 11.87 11.79 11.73
CA MET A 5 12.93 10.87 12.14
C MET A 5 12.65 10.23 13.51
N GLN A 6 12.16 11.02 14.47
CA GLN A 6 11.85 10.51 15.81
C GLN A 6 10.66 9.54 15.80
N THR A 7 9.63 9.85 15.01
CA THR A 7 8.46 8.97 14.82
C THR A 7 8.87 7.65 14.16
N TYR A 8 9.77 7.72 13.19
CA TYR A 8 10.30 6.54 12.50
C TYR A 8 11.11 5.62 13.43
N ASN A 9 12.08 6.17 14.15
CA ASN A 9 12.91 5.39 15.08
C ASN A 9 12.05 4.70 16.15
N ARG A 10 11.01 5.37 16.64
CA ARG A 10 10.04 4.77 17.55
C ARG A 10 9.33 3.56 16.93
N GLN A 11 8.90 3.65 15.66
CA GLN A 11 8.25 2.53 14.97
C GLN A 11 9.20 1.33 14.82
N ILE A 12 10.46 1.55 14.43
CA ILE A 12 11.44 0.45 14.35
C ILE A 12 11.59 -0.23 15.71
N ILE A 13 11.81 0.54 16.78
CA ILE A 13 12.05 0.01 18.13
C ILE A 13 10.85 -0.82 18.59
N ILE A 14 9.63 -0.35 18.32
CA ILE A 14 8.40 -1.10 18.63
C ILE A 14 8.39 -2.42 17.86
N TRP A 15 8.59 -2.39 16.54
CA TRP A 15 8.55 -3.61 15.73
C TRP A 15 9.66 -4.59 16.07
N LEU A 16 10.88 -4.12 16.33
CA LEU A 16 11.99 -4.93 16.82
C LEU A 16 11.66 -5.60 18.16
N SER A 17 11.09 -4.84 19.10
CA SER A 17 10.67 -5.37 20.40
C SER A 17 9.63 -6.47 20.23
N ILE A 18 8.62 -6.26 19.39
CA ILE A 18 7.60 -7.27 19.09
C ILE A 18 8.24 -8.48 18.40
N THR A 19 9.18 -8.28 17.48
CA THR A 19 9.91 -9.38 16.81
C THR A 19 10.61 -10.26 17.83
N ILE A 20 11.36 -9.66 18.76
CA ILE A 20 12.04 -10.40 19.82
C ILE A 20 11.03 -11.17 20.67
N VAL A 21 9.92 -10.54 21.06
CA VAL A 21 8.88 -11.22 21.86
C VAL A 21 8.31 -12.43 21.12
N VAL A 22 7.89 -12.25 19.86
CA VAL A 22 7.20 -13.30 19.10
C VAL A 22 8.15 -14.40 18.64
N MET A 23 9.30 -14.04 18.09
CA MET A 23 10.22 -14.98 17.44
C MET A 23 11.23 -15.60 18.40
N PHE A 24 11.36 -15.09 19.63
CA PHE A 24 12.33 -15.58 20.60
C PHE A 24 11.71 -15.88 21.97
N VAL A 25 11.06 -14.90 22.60
CA VAL A 25 10.53 -15.07 23.97
C VAL A 25 9.38 -16.07 24.03
N LEU A 26 8.44 -16.04 23.08
CA LEU A 26 7.35 -17.01 23.02
C LEU A 26 7.85 -18.45 22.82
N PRO A 27 8.72 -18.76 21.83
CA PRO A 27 9.32 -20.09 21.72
C PRO A 27 10.06 -20.52 22.98
N PHE A 28 10.81 -19.62 23.61
CA PHE A 28 11.50 -19.90 24.88
C PHE A 28 10.54 -20.34 25.98
N VAL A 29 9.47 -19.57 26.18
CA VAL A 29 8.44 -19.84 27.20
C VAL A 29 7.79 -21.20 26.95
N VAL A 30 7.42 -21.50 25.70
CA VAL A 30 6.83 -22.79 25.34
C VAL A 30 7.81 -23.93 25.57
N ALA A 31 9.06 -23.80 25.13
CA ALA A 31 10.08 -24.84 25.25
C ALA A 31 10.45 -25.15 26.72
N ARG A 32 10.38 -24.17 27.62
CA ARG A 32 10.78 -24.33 29.03
C ARG A 32 9.64 -24.65 29.98
N LEU A 33 8.42 -24.16 29.73
CA LEU A 33 7.34 -24.19 30.71
C LEU A 33 6.19 -25.14 30.34
N ALA A 34 6.10 -25.58 29.08
CA ALA A 34 5.05 -26.52 28.69
C ALA A 34 5.40 -27.96 29.06
N SER A 35 4.40 -28.75 29.46
CA SER A 35 4.57 -30.19 29.65
C SER A 35 4.85 -30.87 28.31
N GLU A 36 5.55 -32.01 28.30
CA GLU A 36 6.00 -32.67 27.05
C GLU A 36 4.89 -32.85 26.01
N CYS A 37 3.70 -33.30 26.43
CA CYS A 37 2.55 -33.49 25.54
C CYS A 37 1.96 -32.18 25.00
N SER A 38 1.96 -31.11 25.81
CA SER A 38 1.39 -29.80 25.42
C SER A 38 2.41 -28.93 24.68
N GLY A 39 3.70 -29.07 24.99
CA GLY A 39 4.80 -28.31 24.41
C GLY A 39 4.95 -28.55 22.91
N MET A 40 4.80 -29.81 22.47
CA MET A 40 4.82 -30.13 21.04
C MET A 40 3.65 -29.46 20.30
N ALA A 41 2.43 -29.57 20.83
CA ALA A 41 1.26 -28.95 20.21
C ALA A 41 1.36 -27.40 20.18
N LEU A 42 1.86 -26.79 21.26
CA LEU A 42 2.09 -25.36 21.35
C LEU A 42 3.17 -24.87 20.39
N CYS A 43 4.26 -25.64 20.22
CA CYS A 43 5.28 -25.33 19.20
C CYS A 43 4.72 -25.42 17.78
N MET A 44 3.87 -26.42 17.50
CA MET A 44 3.23 -26.54 16.19
C MET A 44 2.29 -25.36 15.93
N MET A 45 1.49 -24.93 16.91
CA MET A 45 0.67 -23.72 16.79
C MET A 45 1.53 -22.46 16.58
N LEU A 46 2.64 -22.34 17.32
CA LEU A 46 3.56 -21.22 17.21
C LEU A 46 4.19 -21.14 15.81
N PHE A 47 4.69 -22.25 15.29
CA PHE A 47 5.41 -22.29 14.01
C PHE A 47 4.49 -22.29 12.79
N PHE A 48 3.30 -22.87 12.87
CA PHE A 48 2.38 -22.94 11.73
C PHE A 48 1.33 -21.84 11.68
N ILE A 49 1.03 -21.19 12.80
CA ILE A 49 -0.03 -20.18 12.86
C ILE A 49 0.55 -18.84 13.27
N ILE A 50 1.16 -18.74 14.46
CA ILE A 50 1.57 -17.46 15.03
C ILE A 50 2.69 -16.82 14.20
N ASN A 51 3.75 -17.56 13.89
CA ASN A 51 4.91 -17.02 13.18
C ASN A 51 4.59 -16.63 11.72
N PRO A 52 3.83 -17.41 10.93
CA PRO A 52 3.36 -16.98 9.62
C PRO A 52 2.50 -15.73 9.66
N ILE A 53 1.51 -15.67 10.57
CA ILE A 53 0.64 -14.49 10.73
C ILE A 53 1.48 -13.26 11.08
N TYR A 54 2.42 -13.40 12.03
CA TYR A 54 3.31 -12.33 12.40
C TYR A 54 4.17 -11.86 11.23
N SER A 55 4.73 -12.78 10.45
CA SER A 55 5.57 -12.47 9.28
C SER A 55 4.79 -11.66 8.24
N ILE A 56 3.51 -11.97 8.01
CA ILE A 56 2.62 -11.19 7.14
C ILE A 56 2.44 -9.77 7.70
N ILE A 57 2.05 -9.64 8.97
CA ILE A 57 1.79 -8.33 9.60
C ILE A 57 3.05 -7.45 9.60
N LEU A 58 4.19 -8.02 9.97
CA LEU A 58 5.49 -7.35 9.95
C LEU A 58 5.81 -6.87 8.53
N GLY A 59 5.71 -7.75 7.54
CA GLY A 59 5.95 -7.44 6.13
C GLY A 59 5.07 -6.30 5.61
N PHE A 60 3.76 -6.37 5.84
CA PHE A 60 2.82 -5.33 5.44
C PHE A 60 3.17 -3.96 6.04
N ASN A 61 3.56 -3.91 7.32
CA ASN A 61 3.93 -2.66 7.96
C ASN A 61 5.29 -2.13 7.48
N CYS A 62 6.25 -3.00 7.20
CA CYS A 62 7.52 -2.59 6.60
C CYS A 62 7.35 -2.03 5.18
N GLY A 63 6.42 -2.58 4.40
CA GLY A 63 6.14 -2.11 3.03
C GLY A 63 5.62 -0.67 2.97
N LYS A 64 5.00 -0.19 4.06
CA LYS A 64 4.62 1.22 4.19
C LYS A 64 5.86 2.12 4.17
N ASN A 65 6.99 1.73 4.73
CA ASN A 65 8.22 2.54 4.83
C ASN A 65 9.50 1.73 4.47
N ILE A 66 9.56 1.25 3.22
CA ILE A 66 10.58 0.27 2.80
C ILE A 66 12.04 0.74 2.95
N ARG A 67 12.34 2.02 2.67
CA ARG A 67 13.74 2.50 2.62
C ARG A 67 14.51 2.24 3.90
N GLN A 68 13.80 2.23 5.02
CA GLN A 68 14.42 2.16 6.33
C GLN A 68 14.04 0.86 7.08
N MET A 69 12.86 0.25 6.83
CA MET A 69 12.39 -0.97 7.51
C MET A 69 12.60 -2.28 6.73
N TRP A 70 13.28 -2.24 5.57
CA TRP A 70 13.43 -3.42 4.70
C TRP A 70 14.10 -4.62 5.40
N ASN A 71 14.96 -4.36 6.38
CA ASN A 71 15.74 -5.39 7.06
C ASN A 71 14.94 -6.16 8.11
N LEU A 72 13.76 -5.68 8.55
CA LEU A 72 13.05 -6.27 9.68
C LEU A 72 12.57 -7.72 9.43
N PRO A 73 12.05 -8.11 8.25
CA PRO A 73 11.76 -9.53 8.00
C PRO A 73 12.99 -10.44 8.07
N LEU A 74 14.16 -9.93 7.68
CA LEU A 74 15.42 -10.65 7.82
C LEU A 74 15.80 -10.78 9.30
N VAL A 75 15.73 -9.69 10.07
CA VAL A 75 15.96 -9.72 11.53
C VAL A 75 15.01 -10.69 12.22
N SER A 76 13.73 -10.74 11.82
CA SER A 76 12.75 -11.69 12.34
C SER A 76 13.13 -13.14 12.08
N SER A 77 13.60 -13.44 10.88
CA SER A 77 14.02 -14.80 10.51
C SER A 77 15.28 -15.22 11.25
N ILE A 78 16.23 -14.29 11.45
CA ILE A 78 17.44 -14.51 12.24
C ILE A 78 17.10 -14.70 13.73
N ALA A 79 16.19 -13.89 14.28
CA ALA A 79 15.75 -14.01 15.68
C ALA A 79 15.09 -15.37 15.95
N PHE A 80 14.28 -15.85 15.00
CA PHE A 80 13.71 -17.19 15.06
C PHE A 80 14.79 -18.28 15.08
N LEU A 81 15.74 -18.23 14.15
CA LEU A 81 16.86 -19.20 14.12
C LEU A 81 17.72 -19.15 15.38
N ALA A 82 17.97 -17.95 15.92
CA ALA A 82 18.69 -17.81 17.19
C ALA A 82 17.92 -18.44 18.35
N GLY A 83 16.59 -18.30 18.37
CA GLY A 83 15.72 -18.94 19.36
C GLY A 83 15.71 -20.47 19.21
N THR A 84 15.58 -20.99 17.99
CA THR A 84 15.59 -22.44 17.76
C THR A 84 16.93 -23.06 18.10
N TRP A 85 18.04 -22.36 17.84
CA TRP A 85 19.36 -22.81 18.27
C TRP A 85 19.47 -22.92 19.81
N LEU A 86 18.95 -21.94 20.55
CA LEU A 86 19.10 -21.93 22.01
C LEU A 86 18.14 -22.86 22.75
N PHE A 87 16.96 -23.15 22.18
CA PHE A 87 15.88 -23.82 22.91
C PHE A 87 15.48 -25.18 22.34
N PHE A 88 15.88 -25.49 21.11
CA PHE A 88 15.49 -26.70 20.38
C PHE A 88 16.72 -27.41 19.81
N ASP A 89 16.53 -28.65 19.35
CA ASP A 89 17.63 -29.47 18.83
C ASP A 89 18.07 -28.99 17.43
N ILE A 90 19.29 -28.48 17.34
CA ILE A 90 19.83 -27.74 16.17
C ILE A 90 19.92 -28.59 14.90
N LYS A 91 19.96 -29.92 15.04
CA LYS A 91 20.15 -30.85 13.92
C LYS A 91 18.93 -30.93 13.00
N GLU A 92 17.81 -30.34 13.38
CA GLU A 92 16.59 -30.36 12.58
C GLU A 92 16.62 -29.32 11.46
N VAL A 93 16.83 -29.81 10.23
CA VAL A 93 16.84 -29.01 8.99
C VAL A 93 15.53 -28.23 8.80
N TRP A 94 14.43 -28.70 9.38
CA TRP A 94 13.12 -28.05 9.30
C TRP A 94 13.10 -26.61 9.83
N PHE A 95 13.91 -26.27 10.84
CA PHE A 95 13.97 -24.89 11.34
C PHE A 95 14.55 -23.90 10.33
N LEU A 96 15.49 -24.35 9.49
CA LEU A 96 16.00 -23.55 8.37
C LEU A 96 14.92 -23.35 7.31
N VAL A 97 14.14 -24.40 7.01
CA VAL A 97 13.00 -24.32 6.10
C VAL A 97 11.96 -23.31 6.62
N TYR A 98 11.61 -23.36 7.91
CA TYR A 98 10.69 -22.40 8.52
C TYR A 98 11.20 -20.96 8.42
N ALA A 99 12.45 -20.71 8.79
CA ALA A 99 13.03 -19.37 8.68
C ALA A 99 13.01 -18.83 7.24
N ALA A 100 13.32 -19.68 6.25
CA ALA A 100 13.25 -19.31 4.85
C ALA A 100 11.82 -18.99 4.39
N VAL A 101 10.84 -19.82 4.79
CA VAL A 101 9.42 -19.59 4.49
C VAL A 101 8.94 -18.29 5.12
N TYR A 102 9.25 -18.02 6.39
CA TYR A 102 8.87 -16.78 7.08
C TYR A 102 9.48 -15.54 6.40
N LEU A 103 10.75 -15.63 5.99
CA LEU A 103 11.41 -14.57 5.24
C LEU A 103 10.68 -14.28 3.93
N VAL A 104 10.35 -15.32 3.15
CA VAL A 104 9.63 -15.18 1.88
C VAL A 104 8.25 -14.57 2.10
N ILE A 105 7.50 -15.03 3.10
CA ILE A 105 6.19 -14.47 3.47
C ILE A 105 6.32 -12.99 3.85
N GLY A 106 7.30 -12.62 4.68
CA GLY A 106 7.52 -11.24 5.07
C GLY A 106 7.92 -10.34 3.91
N LEU A 107 8.80 -10.80 3.02
CA LEU A 107 9.25 -10.05 1.84
C LEU A 107 8.13 -9.87 0.80
N THR A 108 7.34 -10.93 0.56
CA THR A 108 6.18 -10.86 -0.36
C THR A 108 5.11 -9.90 0.16
N ALA A 109 4.73 -10.00 1.45
CA ALA A 109 3.81 -9.06 2.08
C ALA A 109 4.33 -7.61 2.02
N MET A 110 5.64 -7.41 2.22
CA MET A 110 6.29 -6.10 2.08
C MET A 110 6.19 -5.57 0.65
N GLY A 111 6.44 -6.41 -0.36
CA GLY A 111 6.32 -6.08 -1.76
C GLY A 111 4.91 -5.65 -2.14
N ILE A 112 3.89 -6.41 -1.70
CA ILE A 112 2.47 -6.09 -1.92
C ILE A 112 2.12 -4.74 -1.29
N SER A 113 2.47 -4.53 -0.02
CA SER A 113 2.21 -3.27 0.68
C SER A 113 2.89 -2.06 0.00
N ARG A 114 4.12 -2.22 -0.48
CA ARG A 114 4.79 -1.19 -1.28
C ARG A 114 4.05 -0.90 -2.59
N TYR A 115 3.59 -1.93 -3.29
CA TYR A 115 2.85 -1.80 -4.53
C TYR A 115 1.54 -1.03 -4.30
N ILE A 116 0.76 -1.42 -3.28
CA ILE A 116 -0.47 -0.73 -2.89
C ILE A 116 -0.19 0.73 -2.53
N LYS A 117 0.86 1.00 -1.72
CA LYS A 117 1.23 2.38 -1.36
C LYS A 117 1.60 3.19 -2.60
N LYS A 118 2.33 2.61 -3.56
CA LYS A 118 2.70 3.29 -4.81
C LYS A 118 1.45 3.56 -5.66
N ALA A 119 0.57 2.58 -5.81
CA ALA A 119 -0.69 2.71 -6.56
C ALA A 119 -1.64 3.75 -5.94
N ASN A 120 -1.70 3.84 -4.61
CA ASN A 120 -2.49 4.86 -3.93
C ASN A 120 -1.84 6.25 -4.02
N LYS A 121 -0.49 6.34 -3.99
CA LYS A 121 0.19 7.63 -4.23
C LYS A 121 -0.02 8.17 -5.63
N SER A 122 -0.28 7.30 -6.61
CA SER A 122 -0.58 7.76 -7.96
C SER A 122 -1.94 8.43 -8.05
N PHE A 123 -2.97 8.06 -7.28
CA PHE A 123 -4.31 8.64 -7.45
C PHE A 123 -4.64 9.69 -6.37
N PRO A 124 -4.67 10.99 -6.70
CA PRO A 124 -4.65 12.06 -5.69
C PRO A 124 -6.03 12.58 -5.28
N PHE A 125 -7.12 12.17 -5.93
CA PHE A 125 -8.47 12.65 -5.66
C PHE A 125 -9.02 12.11 -4.33
N SER A 126 -9.90 12.88 -3.69
CA SER A 126 -10.66 12.43 -2.50
C SER A 126 -11.72 11.38 -2.84
N ASP A 127 -12.25 11.45 -4.06
CA ASP A 127 -13.23 10.51 -4.59
C ASP A 127 -12.65 9.10 -4.76
N ALA A 128 -13.50 8.09 -4.82
CA ALA A 128 -13.05 6.74 -5.07
C ALA A 128 -12.45 6.62 -6.49
N PRO A 129 -11.41 5.80 -6.72
CA PRO A 129 -10.84 5.62 -8.06
C PRO A 129 -11.86 5.18 -9.13
N ASN A 130 -12.89 4.45 -8.71
CA ASN A 130 -13.98 3.97 -9.56
C ASN A 130 -15.19 4.93 -9.64
N THR A 131 -15.09 6.15 -9.12
CA THR A 131 -16.12 7.19 -9.31
C THR A 131 -16.36 7.39 -10.79
N ALA A 132 -17.63 7.37 -11.20
CA ALA A 132 -18.04 7.59 -12.58
C ALA A 132 -17.84 9.05 -12.95
N VAL A 133 -17.25 9.31 -14.12
CA VAL A 133 -17.00 10.65 -14.63
C VAL A 133 -17.44 10.73 -16.09
N ILE A 134 -17.91 11.91 -16.48
CA ILE A 134 -18.34 12.18 -17.86
C ILE A 134 -17.11 12.63 -18.66
N THR A 135 -16.92 12.06 -19.84
CA THR A 135 -15.88 12.48 -20.78
C THR A 135 -16.37 12.36 -22.21
N CYS A 136 -15.53 12.66 -23.20
CA CYS A 136 -15.88 12.54 -24.62
C CYS A 136 -15.08 11.44 -25.32
N ALA A 137 -15.64 10.92 -26.42
CA ALA A 137 -15.01 9.92 -27.27
C ALA A 137 -13.62 10.36 -27.78
N HIS A 138 -13.42 11.65 -28.09
CA HIS A 138 -12.13 12.17 -28.53
C HIS A 138 -10.99 11.92 -27.52
N ILE A 139 -11.27 12.00 -26.21
CA ILE A 139 -10.27 11.70 -25.17
C ILE A 139 -10.00 10.20 -25.08
N VAL A 140 -11.06 9.39 -25.12
CA VAL A 140 -10.98 7.94 -24.87
C VAL A 140 -10.44 7.18 -26.08
N ASP A 141 -11.00 7.45 -27.25
CA ASP A 141 -10.77 6.71 -28.49
C ASP A 141 -9.60 7.34 -29.29
N ASP A 142 -9.55 8.67 -29.39
CA ASP A 142 -8.54 9.39 -30.20
C ASP A 142 -7.34 9.91 -29.38
N LYS A 143 -7.38 9.76 -28.04
CA LYS A 143 -6.34 10.22 -27.11
C LYS A 143 -6.04 11.72 -27.18
N GLU A 144 -7.05 12.52 -27.49
CA GLU A 144 -6.97 13.98 -27.43
C GLU A 144 -6.74 14.47 -25.99
N PRO A 145 -6.06 15.61 -25.80
CA PRO A 145 -5.74 16.11 -24.47
C PRO A 145 -6.99 16.61 -23.74
N ILE A 146 -6.97 16.48 -22.41
CA ILE A 146 -8.01 17.06 -21.55
C ILE A 146 -7.73 18.55 -21.42
N LEU A 147 -8.60 19.41 -21.91
CA LEU A 147 -8.42 20.86 -21.88
C LEU A 147 -9.41 21.58 -20.96
N PHE A 148 -10.51 20.92 -20.62
CA PHE A 148 -11.56 21.44 -19.77
C PHE A 148 -11.95 20.41 -18.70
N VAL A 149 -12.08 20.86 -17.45
CA VAL A 149 -12.56 20.07 -16.32
C VAL A 149 -13.65 20.86 -15.61
N SER A 150 -14.79 20.24 -15.33
CA SER A 150 -15.82 20.80 -14.45
C SER A 150 -16.13 19.84 -13.30
N HIS A 151 -16.43 20.42 -12.15
CA HIS A 151 -16.95 19.71 -11.00
C HIS A 151 -18.33 20.28 -10.70
N ASP A 152 -19.38 19.54 -11.06
CA ASP A 152 -20.75 20.02 -11.02
C ASP A 152 -21.22 20.30 -9.57
N ILE A 153 -22.13 21.25 -9.40
CA ILE A 153 -22.64 21.66 -8.07
C ILE A 153 -23.89 20.90 -7.64
N GLU A 154 -24.70 20.41 -8.58
CA GLU A 154 -25.96 19.74 -8.30
C GLU A 154 -25.75 18.28 -7.90
N ASP A 155 -24.92 17.56 -8.65
CA ASP A 155 -24.68 16.12 -8.44
C ASP A 155 -23.25 15.79 -7.99
N GLY A 156 -22.33 16.76 -7.98
CA GLY A 156 -20.94 16.56 -7.62
C GLY A 156 -20.16 15.72 -8.65
N MET A 157 -20.69 15.56 -9.87
CA MET A 157 -20.04 14.75 -10.90
C MET A 157 -18.86 15.51 -11.51
N TRP A 158 -17.82 14.75 -11.82
CA TRP A 158 -16.68 15.24 -12.57
C TRP A 158 -16.93 15.07 -14.07
N GLN A 159 -16.56 16.10 -14.83
CA GLN A 159 -16.59 16.06 -16.29
C GLN A 159 -15.24 16.55 -16.87
N PHE A 160 -14.73 15.82 -17.87
CA PHE A 160 -13.44 16.06 -18.51
C PHE A 160 -13.59 16.09 -20.03
N LEU A 161 -13.28 17.22 -20.67
CA LEU A 161 -13.52 17.46 -22.10
C LEU A 161 -12.27 17.91 -22.86
N CYS A 162 -12.24 17.66 -24.16
CA CYS A 162 -11.12 17.99 -25.05
C CYS A 162 -11.12 19.47 -25.54
N GLY A 163 -12.11 20.28 -25.15
CA GLY A 163 -12.24 21.68 -25.56
C GLY A 163 -12.79 21.91 -26.98
N ARG A 164 -13.20 20.87 -27.70
CA ARG A 164 -13.89 20.98 -29.01
C ARG A 164 -15.41 21.04 -28.85
N GLU A 165 -16.13 21.24 -29.95
CA GLU A 165 -17.58 21.01 -29.99
C GLU A 165 -17.87 19.51 -29.87
N HIS A 166 -18.94 19.17 -29.17
CA HIS A 166 -19.35 17.79 -28.92
C HIS A 166 -20.81 17.61 -29.29
N SER A 167 -21.15 16.46 -29.88
CA SER A 167 -22.53 16.00 -30.00
C SER A 167 -22.91 15.10 -28.81
N ASP A 168 -24.19 15.02 -28.45
CA ASP A 168 -24.66 14.21 -27.31
C ASP A 168 -24.24 12.72 -27.40
N ASN A 169 -24.05 12.21 -28.62
CA ASN A 169 -23.66 10.82 -28.89
C ASN A 169 -22.17 10.54 -28.61
N GLU A 170 -21.35 11.57 -28.41
CA GLU A 170 -19.92 11.44 -28.12
C GLU A 170 -19.61 11.35 -26.64
N ALA A 171 -20.61 11.51 -25.77
CA ALA A 171 -20.45 11.37 -24.33
C ALA A 171 -20.09 9.92 -23.96
N LYS A 172 -19.10 9.77 -23.08
CA LYS A 172 -18.64 8.51 -22.51
C LYS A 172 -18.63 8.62 -21.00
N ILE A 173 -18.92 7.51 -20.32
CA ILE A 173 -18.76 7.40 -18.87
C ILE A 173 -17.61 6.43 -18.62
N VAL A 174 -16.63 6.90 -17.85
CA VAL A 174 -15.45 6.12 -17.46
C VAL A 174 -15.19 6.31 -15.97
N SER A 175 -14.19 5.60 -15.42
CA SER A 175 -13.76 5.84 -14.03
C SER A 175 -12.83 7.06 -13.94
N LEU A 176 -12.90 7.81 -12.84
CA LEU A 176 -11.98 8.92 -12.55
C LEU A 176 -10.51 8.49 -12.62
N LYS A 177 -10.22 7.27 -12.16
CA LYS A 177 -8.88 6.67 -12.29
C LYS A 177 -8.44 6.50 -13.74
N TYR A 178 -9.33 6.06 -14.62
CA TYR A 178 -9.01 5.89 -16.04
C TYR A 178 -8.60 7.22 -16.67
N VAL A 179 -9.36 8.29 -16.42
CA VAL A 179 -9.04 9.64 -16.92
C VAL A 179 -7.72 10.14 -16.34
N PHE A 180 -7.49 9.92 -15.04
CA PHE A 180 -6.23 10.27 -14.40
C PHE A 180 -5.03 9.48 -14.96
N GLU A 181 -5.21 8.23 -15.35
CA GLU A 181 -4.15 7.43 -16.01
C GLU A 181 -3.88 7.90 -17.44
N LEU A 182 -4.88 8.43 -18.16
CA LEU A 182 -4.68 9.08 -19.45
C LEU A 182 -3.88 10.38 -19.32
N ASP A 183 -4.18 11.16 -18.28
CA ASP A 183 -3.50 12.43 -18.02
C ASP A 183 -3.29 12.68 -16.52
N PRO A 184 -2.10 12.35 -15.98
CA PRO A 184 -1.78 12.57 -14.57
C PRO A 184 -1.77 14.04 -14.13
N THR A 185 -1.74 15.00 -15.07
CA THR A 185 -1.68 16.43 -14.74
C THR A 185 -2.99 16.95 -14.16
N ILE A 186 -4.12 16.27 -14.39
CA ILE A 186 -5.40 16.59 -13.75
C ILE A 186 -5.34 16.37 -12.23
N GLY A 187 -4.36 15.61 -11.72
CA GLY A 187 -4.14 15.45 -10.29
C GLY A 187 -3.83 16.75 -9.55
N LEU A 188 -3.44 17.82 -10.27
CA LEU A 188 -3.32 19.18 -9.73
C LEU A 188 -4.68 19.78 -9.35
N LEU A 189 -5.76 19.28 -9.93
CA LEU A 189 -7.14 19.70 -9.69
C LEU A 189 -7.86 18.84 -8.65
N LYS A 190 -7.14 17.97 -7.92
CA LYS A 190 -7.72 17.05 -6.93
C LYS A 190 -8.61 17.72 -5.87
N ASP A 191 -8.39 19.01 -5.60
CA ASP A 191 -9.11 19.81 -4.60
C ASP A 191 -10.05 20.85 -5.26
N LEU A 192 -10.36 20.71 -6.56
CA LEU A 192 -11.28 21.60 -7.28
C LEU A 192 -12.68 21.51 -6.62
N PRO A 193 -13.22 22.60 -6.05
CA PRO A 193 -14.52 22.55 -5.38
C PRO A 193 -15.68 22.37 -6.37
N CYS A 194 -16.81 21.83 -5.91
CA CYS A 194 -18.04 21.79 -6.69
C CYS A 194 -18.48 23.21 -7.12
N GLY A 195 -19.01 23.32 -8.35
CA GLY A 195 -19.35 24.59 -8.99
C GLY A 195 -18.15 25.35 -9.59
N TYR A 196 -17.00 24.70 -9.74
CA TYR A 196 -15.82 25.29 -10.38
C TYR A 196 -15.44 24.52 -11.65
N CYS A 197 -14.82 25.26 -12.57
CA CYS A 197 -14.24 24.75 -13.79
C CYS A 197 -12.75 25.11 -13.87
N ALA A 198 -12.01 24.33 -14.63
CA ALA A 198 -10.61 24.55 -14.94
C ALA A 198 -10.35 24.35 -16.43
N GLU A 199 -9.68 25.32 -17.05
CA GLU A 199 -9.34 25.30 -18.48
C GLU A 199 -7.83 25.47 -18.71
N ARG A 200 -7.33 24.91 -19.80
CA ARG A 200 -5.97 25.15 -20.32
C ARG A 200 -5.93 25.03 -21.83
N GLU A 201 -4.92 25.64 -22.45
CA GLU A 201 -4.78 25.67 -23.91
C GLU A 201 -4.06 24.41 -24.45
N SER A 202 -3.15 23.83 -23.67
CA SER A 202 -2.46 22.57 -24.00
C SER A 202 -2.05 21.81 -22.74
N LEU A 203 -1.54 20.57 -22.90
CA LEU A 203 -1.04 19.73 -21.79
C LEU A 203 0.05 20.40 -20.93
N ASN A 204 0.80 21.34 -21.50
CA ASN A 204 1.92 22.00 -20.82
C ASN A 204 1.52 23.32 -20.15
N ASP A 205 0.30 23.81 -20.39
CA ASP A 205 -0.18 25.06 -19.85
C ASP A 205 -0.76 24.90 -18.44
N LYS A 206 -0.74 25.99 -17.69
CA LYS A 206 -1.35 26.04 -16.36
C LYS A 206 -2.87 26.07 -16.46
N TRP A 207 -3.52 25.35 -15.55
CA TRP A 207 -4.96 25.44 -15.36
C TRP A 207 -5.38 26.85 -14.91
N LYS A 208 -6.35 27.42 -15.62
CA LYS A 208 -7.08 28.63 -15.24
C LYS A 208 -8.38 28.17 -14.57
N ILE A 209 -8.50 28.41 -13.26
CA ILE A 209 -9.66 27.99 -12.46
C ILE A 209 -10.62 29.15 -12.31
N TYR A 210 -11.91 28.91 -12.52
CA TYR A 210 -12.98 29.89 -12.34
C TYR A 210 -14.27 29.22 -11.87
N ARG A 211 -15.21 30.03 -11.39
CA ARG A 211 -16.51 29.55 -10.90
C ARG A 211 -17.50 29.49 -12.06
N GLN A 212 -18.29 28.42 -12.12
CA GLN A 212 -19.36 28.22 -13.08
C GLN A 212 -20.55 29.15 -12.80
#